data_AF-A0A4R8EN62-F1
#
_entry.id   AF-A0A4R8EN62-F1
#
_cell.length_a   1.000
_cell.length_b   1.000
_cell.length_c   1.000
_cell.angle_alpha   90.00
_cell.angle_beta   90.00
_cell.angle_gamma   90.00
#
_symmetry.space_group_name_H-M   'P 1'
#
loop_
_entity.id
_entity.type
_entity.pdbx_description
1 polymer ?
#
loop_
_entity_poly.entity_id
_entity_poly.type
_entity_poly.pdbx_seq_one_letter_code
_entity_poly.pdbx_strand_id
1 'polypeptide(L)'
;MGILLYLVAVLLFLPLTCLNIIVVVWKNSKSSGFFKSLDQYFFTGAIGLDIFANYEFRTLWNTILRKRNGYQFGTKGETISSALGKNQINKKLSFLGWILVYILWTIDYRYWKKGGHCANSIIYF
;
A
#
# COMPACT_ATOMS: atom_id res chain seq x y z
N MET A 1 -6.22 -26.97 6.91
CA MET A 1 -6.80 -26.41 5.67
C MET A 1 -6.33 -24.99 5.36
N GLY A 2 -6.21 -24.08 6.34
CA GLY A 2 -5.87 -22.67 6.10
C GLY A 2 -4.56 -22.42 5.35
N ILE A 3 -3.46 -23.10 5.72
CA ILE A 3 -2.16 -22.95 5.03
C ILE A 3 -2.25 -23.33 3.55
N LEU A 4 -2.92 -24.45 3.24
CA LEU A 4 -3.11 -24.90 1.86
C LEU A 4 -3.91 -23.86 1.06
N LEU A 5 -5.02 -23.38 1.63
CA LEU A 5 -5.85 -22.35 0.99
C LEU A 5 -5.04 -21.07 0.74
N TYR A 6 -4.22 -20.66 1.70
CA TYR A 6 -3.34 -19.50 1.58
C TYR A 6 -2.33 -19.68 0.43
N LEU A 7 -1.64 -20.81 0.38
CA LEU A 7 -0.66 -21.11 -0.67
C LEU A 7 -1.31 -21.12 -2.06
N VAL A 8 -2.49 -21.73 -2.19
CA VAL A 8 -3.27 -21.72 -3.44
C VAL A 8 -3.67 -20.29 -3.81
N ALA A 9 -4.15 -19.49 -2.85
CA ALA A 9 -4.53 -18.10 -3.11
C ALA A 9 -3.36 -17.25 -3.60
N VAL A 10 -2.19 -17.35 -2.94
CA VAL A 10 -0.97 -16.63 -3.35
C VAL A 10 -0.50 -17.08 -4.74
N LEU A 11 -0.52 -18.39 -5.01
CA LEU A 11 -0.13 -18.93 -6.31
C LEU A 11 -1.04 -18.42 -7.45
N LEU A 12 -2.35 -18.36 -7.20
CA LEU A 12 -3.34 -17.92 -8.19
C LEU A 12 -3.40 -16.39 -8.35
N PHE A 13 -2.97 -15.63 -7.34
CA PHE A 13 -3.10 -14.17 -7.33
C PHE A 13 -2.41 -13.51 -8.54
N LEU A 14 -1.16 -13.89 -8.82
CA LEU A 14 -0.38 -13.30 -9.90
C LEU A 14 -0.96 -13.59 -11.31
N PRO A 15 -1.22 -14.86 -11.70
CA PRO A 15 -1.78 -15.14 -13.02
C PRO A 15 -3.17 -14.53 -13.21
N LEU A 16 -4.03 -14.54 -12.17
CA LEU A 16 -5.35 -13.91 -12.25
C LEU A 16 -5.24 -12.39 -12.39
N THR A 17 -4.29 -11.75 -11.72
CA THR A 17 -4.03 -10.31 -11.88
C THR A 17 -3.64 -9.99 -13.32
N CYS A 18 -2.75 -10.77 -13.93
CA CYS A 18 -2.35 -10.59 -15.33
C CYS A 18 -3.54 -10.76 -16.29
N LEU A 19 -4.34 -11.82 -16.13
CA LEU A 19 -5.52 -12.06 -16.95
C LEU A 19 -6.54 -10.93 -16.81
N ASN A 20 -6.77 -10.46 -15.58
CA ASN A 20 -7.68 -9.36 -15.31
C ASN A 20 -7.24 -8.06 -15.98
N ILE A 21 -5.93 -7.74 -15.97
CA ILE A 21 -5.40 -6.56 -16.68
C ILE A 21 -5.73 -6.62 -18.18
N ILE A 22 -5.55 -7.78 -18.83
CA ILE A 22 -5.88 -7.98 -20.25
C ILE A 22 -7.37 -7.69 -20.49
N VAL A 23 -8.25 -8.23 -19.65
CA VAL A 23 -9.71 -8.02 -19.76
C VAL A 23 -10.10 -6.56 -19.56
N VAL A 24 -9.50 -5.87 -18.58
CA VAL A 24 -9.76 -4.45 -18.30
C VAL A 24 -9.35 -3.57 -19.48
N VAL A 25 -8.16 -3.81 -20.03
CA VAL A 25 -7.66 -3.09 -21.22
C VAL A 25 -8.58 -3.31 -22.42
N TRP A 26 -8.93 -4.57 -22.70
CA TRP A 26 -9.79 -4.92 -23.82
C TRP A 26 -11.18 -4.26 -23.71
N LYS A 27 -11.81 -4.31 -22.53
CA LYS A 27 -13.14 -3.72 -22.30
C LYS A 27 -13.15 -2.20 -22.44
N ASN A 28 -12.08 -1.52 -22.05
CA ASN A 28 -12.01 -0.07 -22.11
C ASN A 28 -11.49 0.48 -23.45
N SER A 29 -10.91 -0.37 -24.32
CA SER A 29 -10.22 0.04 -25.55
C SER A 29 -11.06 0.89 -26.52
N LYS A 30 -12.38 0.76 -26.50
CA LYS A 30 -13.30 1.51 -27.39
C LYS A 30 -13.90 2.77 -26.74
N SER A 31 -13.56 3.06 -25.48
CA SER A 31 -14.05 4.23 -24.76
C SER A 31 -13.27 5.48 -25.13
N SER A 32 -13.96 6.59 -25.38
CA SER A 32 -13.34 7.91 -25.63
C SER A 32 -12.51 8.42 -24.44
N GLY A 33 -12.66 7.82 -23.26
CA GLY A 33 -11.89 8.10 -22.04
C GLY A 33 -10.87 7.03 -21.64
N PHE A 34 -10.47 6.14 -22.56
CA PHE A 34 -9.66 4.95 -22.28
C PHE A 34 -8.50 5.16 -21.29
N PHE A 35 -7.59 6.11 -21.56
CA PHE A 35 -6.43 6.35 -20.71
C PHE A 35 -6.79 6.79 -19.30
N LYS A 36 -7.80 7.67 -19.17
CA LYS A 36 -8.28 8.15 -17.87
C LYS A 36 -8.95 7.02 -17.08
N SER A 37 -9.75 6.20 -17.75
CA SER A 37 -10.40 5.04 -17.12
C SER A 37 -9.40 4.00 -16.64
N LEU A 38 -8.35 3.73 -17.43
CA LEU A 38 -7.27 2.84 -17.02
C LEU A 38 -6.46 3.40 -15.85
N ASP A 39 -6.04 4.67 -15.93
CA ASP A 39 -5.29 5.32 -14.86
C ASP A 39 -6.04 5.26 -13.53
N GLN A 40 -7.34 5.62 -13.53
CA GLN A 40 -8.19 5.53 -12.34
C GLN A 40 -8.31 4.09 -11.81
N TYR A 41 -8.43 3.10 -12.70
CA TYR A 41 -8.51 1.69 -12.33
C TYR A 41 -7.24 1.23 -11.62
N PHE A 42 -6.08 1.47 -12.22
CA PHE A 42 -4.78 1.09 -11.66
C PHE A 42 -4.47 1.85 -10.38
N PHE A 43 -4.82 3.14 -10.32
CA PHE A 43 -4.66 3.96 -9.11
C PHE A 43 -5.47 3.40 -7.94
N THR A 44 -6.75 3.09 -8.17
CA THR A 44 -7.62 2.50 -7.15
C THR A 44 -7.12 1.11 -6.73
N GLY A 45 -6.65 0.32 -7.70
CA GLY A 45 -6.01 -0.98 -7.45
C GLY A 45 -4.76 -0.86 -6.59
N ALA A 46 -3.89 0.11 -6.87
CA ALA A 46 -2.67 0.36 -6.09
C ALA A 46 -2.98 0.72 -4.63
N ILE A 47 -4.00 1.56 -4.38
CA ILE A 47 -4.48 1.87 -3.02
C ILE A 47 -4.99 0.60 -2.34
N GLY A 48 -5.78 -0.22 -3.04
CA GLY A 48 -6.28 -1.48 -2.50
C GLY A 48 -5.17 -2.45 -2.12
N LEU A 49 -4.13 -2.55 -2.96
CA LEU A 49 -2.94 -3.37 -2.68
C LEU A 49 -2.13 -2.85 -1.50
N ASP A 50 -1.98 -1.54 -1.35
CA ASP A 50 -1.30 -0.92 -0.20
C ASP A 50 -2.04 -1.23 1.11
N ILE A 51 -3.36 -1.05 1.13
CA ILE A 51 -4.22 -1.42 2.27
C ILE A 51 -4.11 -2.91 2.59
N PHE A 52 -4.20 -3.77 1.57
CA PHE A 52 -4.05 -5.21 1.73
C PHE A 52 -2.66 -5.55 2.30
N ALA A 53 -1.59 -5.02 1.74
CA ALA A 53 -0.22 -5.30 2.16
C ALA A 53 0.06 -4.83 3.59
N ASN A 54 -0.52 -3.70 4.02
CA ASN A 54 -0.45 -3.28 5.42
C ASN A 54 -1.07 -4.33 6.36
N TYR A 55 -2.25 -4.84 6.00
CA TYR A 55 -2.98 -5.83 6.78
C TYR A 55 -2.34 -7.21 6.75
N GLU A 56 -2.01 -7.71 5.56
CA GLU A 56 -1.51 -9.06 5.35
C GLU A 56 -0.15 -9.25 6.00
N PHE A 57 0.78 -8.34 5.74
CA PHE A 57 2.15 -8.42 6.24
C PHE A 57 2.35 -7.71 7.60
N ARG A 58 1.27 -7.51 8.36
CA ARG A 58 1.31 -6.80 9.65
C ARG A 58 2.38 -7.32 10.59
N THR A 59 2.58 -8.64 10.65
CA THR A 59 3.60 -9.26 11.51
C THR A 59 5.00 -8.83 11.10
N LEU A 60 5.29 -8.84 9.79
CA LEU A 60 6.56 -8.38 9.24
C LEU A 60 6.78 -6.90 9.53
N TRP A 61 5.82 -6.04 9.18
CA TRP A 61 5.92 -4.59 9.36
C TRP A 61 6.07 -4.17 10.82
N ASN A 62 5.28 -4.76 11.71
CA ASN A 62 5.38 -4.51 13.14
C ASN A 62 6.72 -4.96 13.74
N THR A 63 7.38 -5.94 13.12
CA THR A 63 8.69 -6.44 13.56
C THR A 63 9.81 -5.54 13.09
N ILE A 64 9.80 -5.12 11.82
CA ILE A 64 10.96 -4.48 11.20
C ILE A 64 10.86 -2.95 11.09
N LEU A 65 9.65 -2.37 11.00
CA LEU A 65 9.47 -0.94 10.67
C LEU A 65 9.19 -0.05 11.89
N ARG A 66 8.80 -0.60 13.04
CA ARG A 66 8.52 0.17 14.26
C ARG A 66 9.38 -0.23 15.45
N LYS A 67 9.53 0.70 16.38
CA LYS A 67 10.02 0.46 17.74
C LYS A 67 8.92 -0.15 18.59
N ARG A 68 9.32 -0.74 19.73
CA ARG A 68 8.39 -1.19 20.78
C ARG A 68 7.48 -0.04 21.20
N ASN A 69 6.19 -0.35 21.43
CA ASN A 69 5.12 0.60 21.76
C ASN A 69 4.81 1.67 20.68
N GLY A 70 5.27 1.49 19.44
CA GLY A 70 4.78 2.27 18.29
C GLY A 70 3.37 1.89 17.86
N TYR A 71 2.76 2.74 17.02
CA TYR A 71 1.47 2.46 16.39
C TYR A 71 1.58 1.19 15.54
N GLN A 72 0.58 0.31 15.63
CA GLN A 72 0.65 -1.00 15.00
C GLN A 72 0.30 -0.93 13.51
N PHE A 73 1.04 -1.65 12.69
CA PHE A 73 0.65 -1.93 11.31
C PHE A 73 -0.48 -2.96 11.26
N GLY A 74 -1.27 -2.92 10.20
CA GLY A 74 -2.34 -3.88 9.94
C GLY A 74 -3.71 -3.54 10.52
N THR A 75 -4.02 -2.25 10.70
CA THR A 75 -5.42 -1.81 10.86
C THR A 75 -6.16 -2.02 9.55
N LYS A 76 -7.36 -2.62 9.61
CA LYS A 76 -8.18 -2.87 8.42
C LYS A 76 -8.54 -1.55 7.74
N GLY A 77 -8.39 -1.48 6.42
CA GLY A 77 -8.69 -0.27 5.64
C GLY A 77 -7.59 0.80 5.67
N GLU A 78 -6.46 0.55 6.34
CA GLU A 78 -5.36 1.51 6.44
C GLU A 78 -4.21 1.20 5.48
N THR A 79 -3.64 2.22 4.81
CA THR A 79 -2.43 2.10 4.00
C THR A 79 -1.15 1.98 4.84
N ILE A 80 -0.07 1.45 4.25
CA ILE A 80 1.25 1.41 4.91
C ILE A 80 1.73 2.85 5.19
N SER A 81 1.53 3.77 4.25
CA SER A 81 1.94 5.18 4.37
C SER A 81 1.27 5.90 5.55
N SER A 82 -0.01 5.63 5.84
CA SER A 82 -0.71 6.15 7.04
C SER A 82 -0.07 5.65 8.34
N ALA A 83 0.16 4.33 8.43
CA ALA A 83 0.76 3.72 9.62
C ALA A 83 2.21 4.18 9.84
N LEU A 84 2.98 4.36 8.76
CA LEU A 84 4.30 4.98 8.80
C LEU A 84 4.22 6.42 9.30
N GLY A 85 3.29 7.23 8.78
CA GLY A 85 3.10 8.63 9.19
C GLY A 85 2.80 8.76 10.68
N LYS A 86 1.89 7.94 11.21
CA LYS A 86 1.58 7.90 12.66
C LYS A 86 2.82 7.56 13.50
N ASN A 87 3.64 6.60 13.05
CA ASN A 87 4.88 6.26 13.74
C ASN A 87 5.97 7.33 13.56
N GLN A 88 5.99 8.04 12.43
CA GLN A 88 6.92 9.13 12.13
C GLN A 88 6.70 10.30 13.11
N ILE A 89 5.45 10.76 13.24
CA ILE A 89 5.07 11.85 14.16
C ILE A 89 5.42 11.49 15.60
N ASN A 90 5.15 10.25 16.00
CA ASN A 90 5.42 9.76 17.35
C ASN A 90 6.90 9.38 17.59
N LYS A 91 7.77 9.54 16.59
CA LYS A 91 9.20 9.15 16.63
C LYS A 91 9.41 7.66 17.00
N LYS A 92 8.48 6.80 16.59
CA LYS A 92 8.46 5.36 16.87
C LYS A 92 8.84 4.48 15.67
N LEU A 93 9.36 5.04 14.59
CA LEU A 93 9.95 4.26 13.49
C LEU A 93 11.28 3.62 13.89
N SER A 94 11.52 2.41 13.39
CA SER A 94 12.86 1.80 13.39
C SER A 94 13.76 2.48 12.34
N PHE A 95 15.03 2.07 12.27
CA PHE A 95 15.91 2.52 11.19
C PHE A 95 15.36 2.15 9.80
N LEU A 96 14.92 0.90 9.61
CA LEU A 96 14.29 0.45 8.36
C LEU A 96 12.98 1.20 8.07
N GLY A 97 12.20 1.52 9.12
CA GLY A 97 11.01 2.34 8.99
C GLY A 97 11.32 3.73 8.42
N TRP A 98 12.40 4.37 8.89
CA TRP A 98 12.86 5.66 8.34
C TRP A 98 13.35 5.55 6.90
N ILE A 99 14.07 4.48 6.54
CA ILE A 99 14.48 4.25 5.15
C ILE A 99 13.23 4.19 4.25
N LEU A 100 12.21 3.43 4.63
CA LEU A 100 10.99 3.32 3.84
C LEU A 100 10.25 4.65 3.73
N VAL A 101 10.17 5.43 4.81
CA VAL A 101 9.62 6.80 4.77
C VAL A 101 10.39 7.68 3.77
N TYR A 102 11.72 7.58 3.74
CA TYR A 102 12.53 8.37 2.82
C TYR A 102 12.32 7.97 1.37
N ILE A 103 12.23 6.66 1.07
CA ILE A 103 11.89 6.16 -0.26
C ILE A 103 10.55 6.75 -0.73
N LEU A 104 9.51 6.65 0.11
CA LEU A 104 8.19 7.21 -0.19
C LEU A 104 8.22 8.74 -0.33
N TRP A 105 9.08 9.40 0.43
CA TRP A 105 9.30 10.84 0.31
C TRP A 105 9.94 11.20 -1.03
N THR A 106 10.96 10.48 -1.49
CA THR A 106 11.66 10.75 -2.76
C THR A 106 10.74 10.60 -3.97
N ILE A 107 9.82 9.62 -3.96
CA ILE A 107 8.92 9.38 -5.11
C ILE A 107 7.75 10.38 -5.20
N ASP A 108 7.28 10.94 -4.08
CA ASP A 108 6.13 11.87 -4.09
C ASP A 108 6.56 13.33 -3.86
N TYR A 109 7.19 13.88 -4.89
CA TYR A 109 7.74 15.24 -4.90
C TYR A 109 6.71 16.33 -4.55
N ARG A 110 5.42 16.05 -4.77
CA ARG A 110 4.30 16.95 -4.46
C ARG A 110 4.20 17.29 -2.97
N TYR A 111 4.71 16.42 -2.09
CA TYR A 111 4.64 16.60 -0.64
C TYR A 111 5.98 16.95 0.00
N TRP A 112 7.04 17.23 -0.77
CA TRP A 112 8.36 17.58 -0.23
C TRP A 112 8.35 18.77 0.72
N LYS A 113 7.52 19.79 0.42
CA LYS A 113 7.36 20.99 1.26
C LYS A 113 6.20 20.90 2.27
N LYS A 114 5.56 19.74 2.38
CA LYS A 114 4.37 19.51 3.23
C LYS A 114 4.62 18.51 4.36
N GLY A 115 5.87 18.30 4.77
CA GLY A 115 6.22 17.30 5.79
C GLY A 115 6.30 15.86 5.27
N GLY A 116 6.15 15.66 3.95
CA GLY A 116 6.36 14.39 3.26
C GLY A 116 5.13 13.50 3.11
N HIS A 117 5.22 12.53 2.18
CA HIS A 117 4.09 11.67 1.79
C HIS A 117 3.39 11.04 3.00
N CYS A 118 4.12 10.29 3.84
CA CYS A 118 3.53 9.52 4.95
C CYS A 118 2.78 10.40 5.96
N ALA A 119 3.30 11.58 6.30
CA ALA A 119 2.62 12.50 7.21
C ALA A 119 1.30 13.04 6.64
N ASN A 120 1.20 13.16 5.32
CA ASN A 120 -0.02 13.59 4.62
C ASN A 120 -0.96 12.44 4.28
N SER A 121 -0.52 11.19 4.45
CA SER A 121 -1.33 9.99 4.18
C SER A 121 -2.05 9.46 5.42
N ILE A 122 -1.97 10.15 6.56
CA ILE A 122 -2.57 9.69 7.82
C ILE A 122 -4.09 9.70 7.70
N ILE A 123 -4.70 8.55 7.97
CA ILE A 123 -6.15 8.37 8.03
C ILE A 123 -6.53 8.05 9.50
N TYR A 124 -7.57 8.71 9.98
CA TYR A 124 -8.18 8.44 11.30
C TYR A 124 -9.44 7.59 11.10
N PHE A 125 -9.61 6.60 11.97
CA PHE A 125 -10.76 5.68 12.01
C PHE A 125 -11.66 6.04 13.18
#